data_AF-A0AAN4IEF7-F1
#
_entry.id   AF-A0AAN4IEF7-F1
#
_cell.length_a   1.000
_cell.length_b   1.000
_cell.length_c   1.000
_cell.angle_alpha   90.00
_cell.angle_beta   90.00
_cell.angle_gamma   90.00
#
_symmetry.space_group_name_H-M   'P 1'
#
loop_
_entity.id
_entity.type
_entity.pdbx_description
1 polymer ?
#
loop_
_entity_poly.entity_id
_entity_poly.type
_entity_poly.pdbx_seq_one_letter_code
_entity_poly.pdbx_strand_id
1 'polypeptide(L)' 'MSEWKSVPCEFEVIKDVYWDDWGRFVKVFRKGDICQGKLWPDGSVSAESTIYDGISDNVDSDSIVIRK' A
#
# COMPACT_ATOMS: atom_id res chain seq x y z
N MET A 1 -16.73 19.85 -9.48
CA MET A 1 -15.50 19.19 -9.02
C MET A 1 -15.83 17.73 -8.82
N SER A 2 -15.32 16.82 -9.65
CA SER A 2 -15.46 15.39 -9.42
C SER A 2 -14.77 15.05 -8.09
N GLU A 3 -15.49 14.40 -7.17
CA GLU A 3 -14.90 13.92 -5.93
C GLU A 3 -13.84 12.87 -6.28
N TRP A 4 -12.60 13.10 -5.86
CA TRP A 4 -11.49 12.18 -6.06
C TRP A 4 -11.62 11.04 -5.05
N LYS A 5 -12.54 10.11 -5.33
CA LYS A 5 -12.89 9.00 -4.43
C LYS A 5 -12.07 7.76 -4.75
N SER A 6 -11.40 7.21 -3.73
CA SER A 6 -10.82 5.87 -3.78
C SER A 6 -11.90 4.80 -3.62
N VAL A 7 -11.62 3.59 -4.09
CA VAL A 7 -12.41 2.38 -3.79
C VAL A 7 -11.60 1.42 -2.90
N PRO A 8 -12.23 0.63 -2.02
CA PRO A 8 -11.53 -0.47 -1.34
C PRO A 8 -10.94 -1.46 -2.34
N CYS A 9 -9.79 -2.04 -2.03
CA CYS A 9 -9.18 -3.10 -2.82
C CYS A 9 -8.39 -4.08 -1.94
N GLU A 10 -8.21 -5.30 -2.44
CA GLU A 10 -7.25 -6.27 -1.92
C GLU A 10 -6.03 -6.35 -2.84
N PHE A 11 -4.83 -6.44 -2.25
CA PHE A 11 -3.60 -6.65 -3.01
C PHE A 11 -2.68 -7.68 -2.32
N GLU A 12 -1.89 -8.35 -3.14
CA GLU A 12 -0.79 -9.22 -2.70
C GLU A 12 0.53 -8.47 -2.81
N VAL A 13 1.36 -8.61 -1.78
CA VAL A 13 2.71 -8.06 -1.74
C VAL A 13 3.68 -9.03 -2.41
N ILE A 14 4.23 -8.68 -3.57
CA ILE A 14 5.14 -9.54 -4.34
C ILE A 14 6.62 -9.27 -4.06
N LYS A 15 6.94 -8.14 -3.40
CA LYS A 15 8.26 -7.75 -2.88
C LYS A 15 8.07 -7.07 -1.52
N ASP A 16 9.00 -7.27 -0.59
CA ASP A 16 8.98 -6.52 0.68
C ASP A 16 8.93 -5.01 0.39
N VAL A 17 8.00 -4.31 1.04
CA VAL A 17 7.81 -2.87 0.86
C VAL A 17 8.45 -2.12 2.02
N TYR A 18 9.13 -1.03 1.71
CA TYR A 18 9.77 -0.16 2.68
C TYR A 18 9.30 1.28 2.50
N TRP A 19 9.09 1.99 3.61
CA TRP A 19 8.84 3.43 3.61
C TRP A 19 10.02 4.18 4.21
N ASP A 20 10.21 5.41 3.76
CA ASP A 20 11.23 6.30 4.33
C ASP A 20 10.74 6.84 5.68
N ASP A 21 11.51 6.57 6.71
CA ASP A 21 11.36 7.12 8.06
C ASP A 21 12.60 7.96 8.36
N TRP A 22 12.58 9.22 7.92
CA TRP A 22 13.65 10.21 8.09
C TRP A 22 15.02 9.69 7.62
N GLY A 23 15.08 9.13 6.41
CA GLY A 23 16.31 8.59 5.81
C GLY A 23 16.60 7.14 6.17
N ARG A 24 15.73 6.47 6.94
CA ARG A 24 15.79 5.03 7.18
C ARG A 24 14.64 4.33 6.47
N PHE A 25 14.97 3.42 5.55
CA PHE A 25 13.97 2.53 4.95
C PHE A 25 13.54 1.45 5.93
N VAL A 26 12.30 1.55 6.42
CA VAL A 26 11.69 0.60 7.34
C VAL A 26 10.71 -0.30 6.60
N LYS A 27 10.77 -1.61 6.84
CA LYS A 27 9.85 -2.56 6.22
C LYS A 27 8.44 -2.33 6.77
N VAL A 28 7.45 -2.25 5.90
CA VAL A 28 6.04 -2.00 6.25
C VAL A 28 5.08 -3.08 5.75
N PHE A 29 5.49 -3.84 4.73
CA PHE A 29 4.79 -5.04 4.26
C PHE A 29 5.80 -6.14 3.95
N ARG A 30 5.41 -7.40 4.17
CA ARG A 30 6.23 -8.57 3.83
C ARG A 30 5.74 -9.17 2.53
N LYS A 31 6.68 -9.63 1.70
CA LYS A 31 6.35 -10.45 0.54
C LYS A 31 5.47 -11.64 0.95
N GLY A 32 4.37 -11.81 0.24
CA GLY A 32 3.36 -12.84 0.45
C GLY A 32 2.16 -12.37 1.29
N ASP A 33 2.23 -11.18 1.89
CA ASP A 33 1.09 -10.62 2.62
C ASP A 33 -0.07 -10.33 1.64
N ILE A 34 -1.29 -10.63 2.08
CA ILE A 34 -2.54 -10.19 1.44
C ILE A 34 -3.11 -9.07 2.29
N CYS A 35 -3.26 -7.89 1.71
CA CYS A 35 -3.56 -6.66 2.43
C CYS A 35 -4.79 -5.97 1.86
N GLN A 36 -5.48 -5.22 2.72
CA GLN A 36 -6.56 -4.32 2.33
C GLN A 36 -5.99 -2.91 2.13
N GLY A 37 -6.47 -2.22 1.10
CA GLY A 37 -6.04 -0.86 0.78
C GLY A 37 -7.12 -0.06 0.07
N LYS A 38 -6.73 1.12 -0.41
CA LYS A 38 -7.54 2.04 -1.19
C LYS A 38 -6.90 2.21 -2.56
N LEU A 39 -7.64 1.88 -3.61
CA LEU A 39 -7.26 2.13 -5.00
C LEU A 39 -7.78 3.51 -5.41
N TRP A 40 -6.87 4.38 -5.83
CA TRP A 40 -7.18 5.73 -6.28
C TRP A 40 -7.40 5.77 -7.80
N PRO A 41 -8.13 6.78 -8.32
CA PRO A 41 -8.40 6.89 -9.75
C PRO A 41 -7.17 7.02 -10.67
N ASP A 42 -6.01 7.37 -10.12
CA ASP A 42 -4.73 7.41 -10.84
C ASP A 42 -4.01 6.05 -10.89
N GLY A 43 -4.60 5.01 -10.27
CA GLY A 43 -4.03 3.67 -10.19
C GLY A 43 -3.10 3.45 -8.99
N SER A 44 -2.83 4.49 -8.19
CA SER A 44 -2.06 4.33 -6.96
C SER A 44 -2.86 3.59 -5.89
N VAL A 45 -2.14 2.88 -5.01
CA VAL A 45 -2.73 2.19 -3.86
C VAL A 45 -2.16 2.81 -2.59
N SER A 46 -3.01 3.09 -1.61
CA SER A 46 -2.57 3.39 -0.24
C SER A 46 -3.12 2.35 0.74
N ALA A 47 -2.34 2.04 1.77
CA ALA A 47 -2.70 1.03 2.75
C ALA A 47 -2.06 1.33 4.10
N GLU A 48 -2.60 0.73 5.16
CA GLU A 48 -1.98 0.74 6.48
C GLU A 48 -0.92 -0.37 6.55
N SER A 49 0.24 -0.05 7.13
CA SER A 49 1.33 -0.99 7.38
C SER A 49 0.83 -2.21 8.16
N THR A 50 1.29 -3.40 7.78
CA THR A 50 1.03 -4.63 8.55
C THR A 50 1.96 -4.79 9.75
N ILE A 51 2.91 -3.87 9.93
CA ILE A 51 3.96 -3.91 10.96
C ILE A 51 3.78 -2.80 12.00
N TYR A 52 3.22 -1.65 11.62
CA TYR A 52 3.10 -0.47 12.47
C TYR A 52 1.65 0.03 12.47
N ASP A 53 0.99 -0.05 13.63
CA ASP A 53 -0.40 0.34 13.83
C ASP A 53 -0.60 1.85 13.58
N GLY A 54 -1.64 2.18 12.81
CA GLY A 54 -2.02 3.55 12.49
C GLY A 54 -1.13 4.27 11.47
N ILE A 55 -0.14 3.59 10.87
CA ILE A 55 0.76 4.19 9.87
C ILE A 55 0.32 3.78 8.47
N SER A 56 -0.12 4.75 7.67
CA SER A 56 -0.59 4.53 6.28
C SER A 56 0.12 5.45 5.31
N ASP A 57 0.44 4.93 4.13
CA ASP A 57 1.02 5.69 3.01
C ASP A 57 0.72 4.97 1.68
N ASN A 58 1.21 5.53 0.58
CA ASN A 58 1.19 4.91 -0.74
C ASN A 58 2.11 3.69 -0.80
N VAL A 59 1.61 2.65 -1.46
CA VAL A 59 2.32 1.40 -1.69
C VAL A 59 2.89 1.42 -3.11
N ASP A 60 4.18 1.13 -3.23
CA ASP A 60 4.84 1.02 -4.53
C ASP A 60 4.17 -0.05 -5.40
N SER A 61 3.65 0.36 -6.57
CA SER A 61 2.92 -0.50 -7.50
C SER A 61 3.77 -1.64 -8.03
N ASP A 62 5.09 -1.46 -8.14
CA ASP A 62 6.01 -2.50 -8.61
C ASP A 62 6.27 -3.60 -7.56
N SER A 63 5.74 -3.40 -6.36
CA SER A 63 5.88 -4.30 -5.21
C SER A 63 4.59 -5.04 -4.88
N ILE A 64 3.48 -4.77 -5.59
CA ILE A 64 2.17 -5.38 -5.33
C ILE A 64 1.45 -5.84 -6.60
N VAL A 65 0.45 -6.71 -6.43
CA VAL A 65 -0.53 -7.07 -7.46
C VAL A 65 -1.93 -6.94 -6.85
N ILE A 66 -2.78 -6.09 -7.45
CA ILE A 66 -4.17 -5.93 -7.03
C ILE A 66 -4.96 -7.19 -7.43
N ARG A 67 -5.68 -7.79 -6.47
CA ARG A 67 -6.38 -9.06 -6.66
C ARG A 67 -7.89 -8.92 -6.88
N LYS A 68 -8.58 -7.96 -6.24
CA LYS A 68 -9.94 -7.48 -6.56
C LYS A 68 -10.42 -6.43 -5.56
#